data_AF-A0A3M1DWX9-F1
#
_entry.id   AF-A0A3M1DWX9-F1
#
_cell.length_a   1.000
_cell.length_b   1.000
_cell.length_c   1.000
_cell.angle_alpha   90.00
_cell.angle_beta   90.00
_cell.angle_gamma   90.00
#
_symmetry.space_group_name_H-M   'P 1'
#
loop_
_entity.id
_entity.type
_entity.pdbx_description
1 polymer ?
#
loop_
_entity_poly.entity_id
_entity_poly.type
_entity_poly.pdbx_seq_one_letter_code
_entity_poly.pdbx_strand_id
1 'polypeptide(L)'
;MARVIEGNMEAKGFRFALIVSRFNSFICDRLLEGALDALQRHGAEDKDLTIVKVPGSFEIPLVARKLAESGNYDAVICLGAVIRGATPHFDYVSAE
;
A
#
# COMPACT_ATOMS: atom_id res chain seq x y z
N MET A 1 30.49 -14.16 17.55
CA MET A 1 29.87 -13.09 16.75
C MET A 1 28.36 -13.29 16.76
N ALA A 2 27.57 -12.21 16.80
CA ALA A 2 26.11 -12.30 16.78
C ALA A 2 25.59 -12.59 15.35
N ARG A 3 24.45 -13.28 15.25
CA ARG A 3 23.75 -13.51 13.98
C ARG A 3 22.83 -12.32 13.70
N VAL A 4 22.93 -11.73 12.50
CA VAL A 4 22.09 -10.63 12.01
C VAL A 4 21.22 -11.13 10.84
N ILE A 5 19.97 -10.68 10.76
CA ILE A 5 19.03 -10.98 9.67
C ILE A 5 18.43 -9.64 9.20
N GLU A 6 18.56 -9.36 7.89
CA GLU A 6 18.05 -8.15 7.25
C GLU A 6 17.59 -8.49 5.81
N GLY A 7 16.67 -7.68 5.26
CA GLY A 7 16.26 -7.78 3.87
C GLY A 7 17.20 -7.01 2.96
N ASN A 8 17.48 -7.51 1.76
CA ASN A 8 18.03 -6.67 0.71
C ASN A 8 16.93 -5.76 0.14
N MET A 9 17.31 -4.64 -0.48
CA MET A 9 16.35 -3.67 -1.03
C MET A 9 15.92 -4.05 -2.45
N GLU A 10 15.93 -5.32 -2.83
CA GLU A 10 15.60 -5.76 -4.20
C GLU A 10 14.12 -6.14 -4.31
N ALA A 11 13.44 -5.66 -5.35
CA ALA A 11 12.03 -5.94 -5.61
C ALA A 11 11.82 -6.94 -6.77
N LYS A 12 12.89 -7.35 -7.45
CA LYS A 12 12.83 -8.25 -8.59
C LYS A 12 12.29 -9.62 -8.20
N GLY A 13 11.27 -10.09 -8.93
CA GLY A 13 10.65 -11.40 -8.72
C GLY A 13 9.65 -11.47 -7.56
N PHE A 14 9.36 -10.33 -6.91
CA PHE A 14 8.31 -10.21 -5.90
C PHE A 14 7.07 -9.56 -6.51
N ARG A 15 5.89 -10.02 -6.06
CA ARG A 15 4.57 -9.53 -6.48
C ARG A 15 3.99 -8.62 -5.41
N PHE A 16 3.59 -7.42 -5.80
CA PHE A 16 3.07 -6.39 -4.90
C PHE A 16 1.63 -6.05 -5.24
N ALA A 17 0.78 -5.97 -4.22
CA ALA A 17 -0.53 -5.35 -4.34
C ALA A 17 -0.51 -3.96 -3.68
N LEU A 18 -0.85 -2.91 -4.42
CA LEU A 18 -0.97 -1.55 -3.93
C LEU A 18 -2.44 -1.17 -3.83
N ILE A 19 -2.95 -1.00 -2.61
CA ILE A 19 -4.31 -0.54 -2.36
C ILE A 19 -4.29 0.98 -2.21
N VAL A 20 -5.10 1.69 -2.99
CA VAL A 20 -5.08 3.15 -3.01
C VAL A 20 -6.48 3.72 -2.82
N SER A 21 -6.63 4.57 -1.82
CA SER A 21 -7.88 5.32 -1.60
C SER A 21 -8.11 6.35 -2.72
N ARG A 22 -9.37 6.47 -3.17
CA ARG A 22 -9.80 7.53 -4.10
C ARG A 22 -10.12 8.83 -3.37
N PHE A 23 -10.46 8.77 -2.08
CA PHE A 23 -10.62 9.97 -1.26
C PHE A 23 -9.24 10.64 -1.06
N ASN A 24 -9.21 11.97 -1.13
CA ASN A 24 -7.96 12.75 -1.17
C ASN A 24 -7.00 12.33 -2.31
N SER A 25 -7.53 12.04 -3.50
CA SER A 25 -6.75 11.58 -4.67
C SER A 25 -5.55 12.44 -5.01
N PHE A 26 -5.65 13.77 -4.84
CA PHE A 26 -4.52 14.69 -5.03
C PHE A 26 -3.27 14.31 -4.21
N ILE A 27 -3.45 13.69 -3.05
CA ILE A 27 -2.38 13.16 -2.19
C ILE A 27 -2.13 11.69 -2.50
N CYS A 28 -3.19 10.87 -2.53
CA CYS A 28 -3.09 9.42 -2.70
C CYS A 28 -2.45 9.01 -4.04
N ASP A 29 -2.67 9.77 -5.12
CA ASP A 29 -2.06 9.49 -6.42
C ASP A 29 -0.55 9.80 -6.39
N ARG A 30 -0.10 10.82 -5.63
CA ARG A 30 1.33 11.08 -5.42
C ARG A 30 2.01 10.01 -4.57
N LEU A 31 1.31 9.47 -3.57
CA LEU A 31 1.78 8.31 -2.81
C LEU A 31 1.95 7.09 -3.71
N LEU A 32 0.98 6.84 -4.59
CA LEU A 32 1.06 5.75 -5.57
C LEU A 32 2.22 5.93 -6.54
N GLU A 33 2.39 7.11 -7.13
CA GLU A 33 3.52 7.42 -8.02
C GLU A 33 4.86 7.14 -7.34
N GLY A 34 5.05 7.60 -6.09
CA GLY A 34 6.28 7.36 -5.34
C GLY A 34 6.51 5.88 -5.00
N ALA A 35 5.45 5.13 -4.68
CA ALA A 35 5.55 3.70 -4.41
C ALA A 35 5.93 2.90 -5.68
N LEU A 36 5.32 3.23 -6.82
CA LEU A 36 5.65 2.61 -8.11
C LEU A 36 7.08 2.91 -8.53
N ASP A 37 7.51 4.18 -8.45
CA ASP A 37 8.89 4.59 -8.73
C ASP A 37 9.90 3.82 -7.86
N ALA A 38 9.65 3.74 -6.56
CA ALA A 38 10.51 3.00 -5.66
C ALA A 38 10.60 1.52 -6.03
N LEU A 39 9.48 0.84 -6.28
CA LEU A 39 9.49 -0.58 -6.64
C LEU A 39 10.19 -0.84 -7.99
N GLN A 40 9.90 -0.03 -8.99
CA GLN A 40 10.50 -0.15 -10.32
C GLN A 40 12.01 0.10 -10.30
N ARG A 41 12.50 1.12 -9.56
CA ARG A 41 13.95 1.38 -9.40
C ARG A 41 14.68 0.24 -8.70
N HIS A 42 13.98 -0.58 -7.92
CA HIS A 42 14.52 -1.77 -7.27
C HIS A 42 14.23 -3.07 -8.05
N GLY A 43 13.74 -2.98 -9.29
CA GLY A 43 13.67 -4.10 -10.22
C GLY A 43 12.32 -4.83 -10.28
N ALA A 44 11.25 -4.29 -9.69
CA ALA A 44 9.91 -4.80 -9.94
C ALA A 44 9.48 -4.54 -11.39
N GLU A 45 8.79 -5.50 -12.00
CA GLU A 45 8.22 -5.35 -13.35
C GLU A 45 6.72 -5.02 -13.23
N ASP A 46 6.17 -4.26 -14.19
CA ASP A 46 4.76 -3.83 -14.14
C ASP A 46 3.76 -4.99 -14.00
N LYS A 47 4.09 -6.16 -14.57
CA LYS A 47 3.26 -7.38 -14.47
C LYS A 47 3.14 -7.92 -13.04
N ASP A 48 4.09 -7.58 -12.17
CA ASP A 48 4.16 -8.02 -10.77
C ASP A 48 3.51 -6.98 -9.83
N LEU A 49 3.02 -5.86 -10.37
CA LEU A 49 2.38 -4.77 -9.63
C LEU A 49 0.87 -4.78 -9.90
N THR A 50 0.07 -5.02 -8.87
CA THR A 50 -1.40 -4.90 -8.95
C THR A 50 -1.87 -3.67 -8.18
N ILE A 51 -2.60 -2.77 -8.85
CA ILE A 51 -3.17 -1.58 -8.21
C ILE A 51 -4.67 -1.78 -7.96
N VAL A 52 -5.10 -1.66 -6.71
CA VAL A 52 -6.49 -1.82 -6.28
C VAL A 52 -7.02 -0.51 -5.72
N LYS A 53 -7.96 0.12 -6.42
CA LYS A 53 -8.54 1.41 -6.01
C LYS A 53 -9.79 1.19 -5.16
N VAL A 54 -9.81 1.73 -3.94
CA VAL A 54 -10.93 1.67 -2.98
C VAL A 54 -11.56 3.05 -2.74
N PRO A 55 -12.83 3.16 -2.27
CA PRO A 55 -13.47 4.45 -2.07
C PRO A 55 -12.73 5.37 -1.08
N GLY A 56 -12.53 4.93 0.16
CA GLY A 56 -11.88 5.66 1.25
C GLY A 56 -10.79 4.83 1.93
N SER A 57 -10.11 5.43 2.93
CA SER A 57 -9.13 4.70 3.74
C SER A 57 -9.78 3.58 4.58
N PHE A 58 -11.06 3.74 4.93
CA PHE A 58 -11.80 2.80 5.74
C PHE A 58 -11.99 1.42 5.09
N GLU A 59 -12.01 1.35 3.76
CA GLU A 59 -12.13 0.07 3.03
C GLU A 59 -10.78 -0.65 2.86
N ILE A 60 -9.65 0.02 3.12
CA ILE A 60 -8.31 -0.54 2.91
C ILE A 60 -8.07 -1.83 3.71
N PRO A 61 -8.36 -1.90 5.03
CA PRO A 61 -8.07 -3.09 5.83
C PRO A 61 -8.76 -4.36 5.33
N LEU A 62 -10.03 -4.25 4.91
CA LEU A 62 -10.79 -5.38 4.37
C LEU A 62 -10.16 -5.92 3.08
N VAL A 63 -9.75 -5.03 2.18
CA VAL A 63 -9.11 -5.40 0.92
C VAL A 63 -7.71 -5.95 1.18
N ALA A 64 -6.95 -5.35 2.09
CA ALA A 64 -5.61 -5.79 2.46
C ALA A 64 -5.63 -7.23 2.99
N ARG A 65 -6.55 -7.54 3.91
CA ARG A 65 -6.74 -8.91 4.41
C ARG A 65 -7.02 -9.88 3.27
N LYS A 66 -7.96 -9.56 2.39
CA LYS A 66 -8.34 -10.43 1.27
C LYS A 66 -7.18 -10.69 0.30
N LEU A 67 -6.36 -9.68 0.03
CA LEU A 67 -5.20 -9.83 -0.86
C LEU A 67 -4.08 -10.63 -0.17
N ALA A 68 -3.82 -10.38 1.11
CA ALA A 68 -2.82 -11.13 1.88
C ALA A 68 -3.18 -12.63 2.00
N GLU A 69 -4.45 -12.93 2.29
CA GLU A 69 -4.97 -14.31 2.40
C GLU A 69 -4.99 -15.06 1.05
N SER A 70 -4.92 -14.33 -0.07
CA SER A 70 -4.97 -14.96 -1.40
C SER A 70 -3.72 -15.77 -1.78
N GLY A 71 -2.57 -15.49 -1.14
CA GLY A 71 -1.27 -16.07 -1.52
C GLY A 71 -0.72 -15.60 -2.88
N ASN A 72 -1.39 -14.65 -3.54
CA ASN A 72 -0.98 -14.15 -4.86
C ASN A 72 0.05 -13.03 -4.81
N TYR A 73 0.35 -12.50 -3.63
CA TYR A 73 1.24 -11.36 -3.43
C TYR A 73 2.22 -11.66 -2.31
N ASP A 74 3.45 -11.19 -2.48
CA ASP A 74 4.51 -11.32 -1.49
C ASP A 74 4.47 -10.15 -0.49
N ALA A 75 3.89 -9.01 -0.90
CA ALA A 75 3.58 -7.90 -0.02
C ALA A 75 2.34 -7.11 -0.46
N VAL A 76 1.67 -6.49 0.51
CA VAL A 76 0.54 -5.56 0.30
C VAL A 76 0.93 -4.18 0.84
N ILE A 77 0.74 -3.14 0.02
CA ILE A 77 1.06 -1.75 0.32
C ILE A 77 -0.24 -0.94 0.38
N CYS A 78 -0.51 -0.36 1.54
CA CYS A 78 -1.74 0.38 1.82
C CYS A 78 -1.50 1.89 1.73
N LEU A 79 -2.13 2.57 0.77
CA LEU A 79 -1.95 3.99 0.49
C LEU A 79 -3.28 4.74 0.67
N GLY A 80 -3.33 5.62 1.66
CA GLY A 80 -4.49 6.46 1.93
C GLY A 80 -4.09 7.71 2.73
N ALA A 81 -4.89 8.76 2.61
CA ALA A 81 -4.69 10.00 3.34
C ALA A 81 -5.96 10.34 4.12
N VAL A 82 -5.86 10.39 5.44
CA VAL A 82 -6.94 10.84 6.34
C VAL A 82 -6.50 12.20 6.90
N ILE A 83 -7.33 13.23 6.75
CA ILE A 83 -7.00 14.60 7.16
C ILE A 83 -7.97 15.02 8.26
N ARG A 84 -7.45 15.51 9.38
CA ARG A 84 -8.28 15.90 10.53
C ARG A 84 -9.18 17.08 10.17
N GLY A 85 -10.48 16.88 10.35
CA GLY A 85 -11.52 17.90 10.18
C GLY A 85 -12.06 18.42 11.52
N ALA A 86 -13.27 18.99 11.48
CA ALA A 86 -13.92 19.58 12.65
C ALA A 86 -14.61 18.55 13.57
N THR A 87 -14.85 17.33 13.10
CA THR A 87 -15.54 16.28 13.87
C THR A 87 -14.57 15.15 14.24
N PRO A 88 -14.95 14.29 15.21
CA PRO A 88 -14.17 13.09 15.58
C PRO A 88 -14.06 12.04 14.47
N HIS A 89 -14.62 12.26 13.27
CA HIS A 89 -14.60 11.29 12.17
C HIS A 89 -13.18 10.82 11.81
N PHE A 90 -12.19 11.72 11.88
CA PHE A 90 -10.78 11.36 11.67
C PHE A 90 -10.32 10.27 12.63
N ASP A 91 -10.66 10.40 13.92
CA ASP A 91 -10.16 9.50 14.95
C ASP A 91 -10.73 8.09 14.75
N TYR A 92 -11.99 7.98 14.31
CA TYR A 92 -12.59 6.68 13.96
C TYR A 92 -12.01 6.09 12.67
N VAL A 93 -11.85 6.88 11.61
CA VAL A 93 -11.37 6.34 10.32
C VAL A 93 -9.89 5.96 10.36
N SER A 94 -9.08 6.65 11.17
CA SER A 94 -7.63 6.40 11.24
C SER A 94 -7.22 5.35 12.27
N ALA A 95 -8.12 4.95 13.17
CA ALA A 95 -7.85 3.94 14.20
C ALA A 95 -8.25 2.51 13.78
N GLU A 96 -9.12 2.37 12.78
CA GLU A 96 -9.64 1.09 12.26
C GLU A 96 -8.73 0.51 11.16
#